data_AF-A0A9E4IP08-F1
#
_entry.id   AF-A0A9E4IP08-F1
#
_cell.length_a   1.000
_cell.length_b   1.000
_cell.length_c   1.000
_cell.angle_alpha   90.00
_cell.angle_beta   90.00
_cell.angle_gamma   90.00
#
_symmetry.space_group_name_H-M   'P 1'
#
loop_
_entity.id
_entity.type
_entity.pdbx_description
1 polymer ?
#
loop_
_entity_poly.entity_id
_entity_poly.type
_entity_poly.pdbx_seq_one_letter_code
_entity_poly.pdbx_strand_id
1 'polypeptide(L)'
;MTGPHVLKRPLERRVRALLRHLRPTTEGAVEPLHQCRVATRRLRELLPLCDVELGVRIASRARKRVRQLGGALGAVRELDVALGLVDEVERAGRAQPGAASRLRQRVREERERQRERMRARLKPARLRKVARDVAEVLKAIGMRDATDAWALVLAERLSERADRLRDAVAEAGPMYVSERVHEVRIAAKKLRYGLELASETGEADTADAVARLKKVQDSLGRLHDIEILQELLRSIDLLAHRDEPWADELAALDRDLTEECRRLHGVFVAGQAGLVEVARTARRVAAQMSSGHGGRTGRSRVLKMSLERAPEAPPATARR
;
A
#
# COMPACT_ATOMS: atom_id res chain seq x y z
N MET A 1 -6.71 -4.51 -33.98
CA MET A 1 -6.62 -3.32 -33.13
C MET A 1 -6.24 -3.76 -31.74
N THR A 2 -4.97 -3.62 -31.34
CA THR A 2 -4.56 -3.90 -29.96
C THR A 2 -5.27 -2.90 -29.04
N GLY A 3 -6.04 -3.43 -28.09
CA GLY A 3 -6.70 -2.60 -27.09
C GLY A 3 -5.67 -1.82 -26.26
N PRO A 4 -6.08 -0.73 -25.58
CA PRO A 4 -5.18 0.00 -24.69
C PRO A 4 -4.58 -0.95 -23.65
N HIS A 5 -3.28 -0.80 -23.37
CA HIS A 5 -2.57 -1.58 -22.36
C HIS A 5 -3.39 -1.72 -21.06
N VAL A 6 -3.51 -2.93 -20.52
CA VAL A 6 -4.35 -3.25 -19.34
C VAL A 6 -4.06 -2.36 -18.11
N LEU A 7 -2.79 -2.04 -17.86
CA LEU A 7 -2.36 -1.12 -16.80
C LEU A 7 -2.70 0.37 -17.05
N LYS A 8 -3.04 0.79 -18.27
CA LYS A 8 -3.26 2.20 -18.63
C LYS A 8 -4.40 2.82 -17.82
N ARG A 9 -5.59 2.20 -17.81
CA ARG A 9 -6.77 2.70 -17.08
C ARG A 9 -6.53 2.75 -15.56
N PRO A 10 -6.02 1.68 -14.91
CA PRO A 10 -5.65 1.73 -13.50
C PRO A 10 -4.67 2.85 -13.20
N LEU A 11 -3.60 2.97 -13.97
CA LEU A 11 -2.57 3.99 -13.79
C LEU A 11 -3.14 5.40 -13.94
N GLU A 12 -3.87 5.66 -15.02
CA GLU A 12 -4.49 6.95 -15.30
C GLU A 12 -5.38 7.43 -14.15
N ARG A 13 -6.22 6.55 -13.61
CA ARG A 13 -7.09 6.88 -12.46
C ARG A 13 -6.28 7.37 -11.26
N ARG A 14 -5.18 6.69 -10.90
CA ARG A 14 -4.34 7.11 -9.77
C ARG A 14 -3.52 8.35 -10.07
N VAL A 15 -3.02 8.51 -11.30
CA VAL A 15 -2.27 9.71 -11.71
C VAL A 15 -3.17 10.93 -11.63
N ARG A 16 -4.39 10.87 -12.19
CA ARG A 16 -5.37 11.96 -12.10
C ARG A 16 -5.72 12.30 -10.65
N ALA A 17 -5.97 11.29 -9.81
CA ALA A 17 -6.23 11.50 -8.39
C ALA A 17 -5.03 12.17 -7.68
N LEU A 18 -3.81 11.71 -7.93
CA LEU A 18 -2.61 12.31 -7.37
C LEU A 18 -2.51 13.79 -7.78
N LEU A 19 -2.54 14.08 -9.08
CA LEU A 19 -2.34 15.43 -9.61
C LEU A 19 -3.40 16.42 -9.12
N ARG A 20 -4.65 15.98 -9.01
CA ARG A 20 -5.77 16.79 -8.47
C ARG A 20 -5.50 17.28 -7.05
N HIS A 21 -4.84 16.46 -6.22
CA HIS A 21 -4.67 16.73 -4.80
C HIS A 21 -3.27 17.22 -4.42
N LEU A 22 -2.29 17.20 -5.32
CA LEU A 22 -0.90 17.63 -5.03
C LEU A 22 -0.83 19.06 -4.49
N ARG A 23 -1.44 20.03 -5.18
CA ARG A 23 -1.40 21.45 -4.80
C ARG A 23 -2.21 21.74 -3.51
N PRO A 24 -3.49 21.32 -3.40
CA PRO A 24 -4.26 21.56 -2.18
C PRO A 24 -3.64 20.91 -0.93
N THR A 25 -2.94 19.77 -1.08
CA THR A 25 -2.19 19.14 0.02
C THR A 25 -1.14 20.08 0.60
N THR A 26 -0.39 20.78 -0.27
CA THR A 26 0.61 21.76 0.18
C THR A 26 0.03 23.06 0.69
N GLU A 27 -1.24 23.34 0.43
CA GLU A 27 -1.96 24.50 0.99
C GLU A 27 -2.54 24.18 2.38
N GLY A 28 -2.45 22.93 2.83
CA GLY A 28 -2.81 22.52 4.19
C GLY A 28 -4.20 21.91 4.32
N ALA A 29 -4.85 21.56 3.22
CA ALA A 29 -6.17 20.91 3.23
C ALA A 29 -6.06 19.43 3.65
N VAL A 30 -6.88 19.00 4.62
CA VAL A 30 -6.85 17.65 5.23
C VAL A 30 -7.30 16.57 4.24
N GLU A 31 -8.46 16.72 3.64
CA GLU A 31 -9.02 15.70 2.73
C GLU A 31 -8.15 15.51 1.47
N PRO A 32 -7.68 16.58 0.79
CA PRO A 32 -6.72 16.43 -0.29
C PRO A 32 -5.43 15.70 0.13
N LEU A 33 -4.90 15.94 1.34
CA LEU A 33 -3.75 15.21 1.84
C LEU A 33 -4.04 13.71 1.95
N HIS A 34 -5.21 13.35 2.50
CA HIS A 34 -5.66 11.96 2.56
C HIS A 34 -5.72 11.32 1.17
N GLN A 35 -6.37 11.97 0.21
CA GLN A 35 -6.51 11.47 -1.16
C GLN A 35 -5.16 11.35 -1.88
N CYS A 36 -4.27 12.32 -1.69
CA CYS A 36 -2.91 12.31 -2.23
C CYS A 36 -2.11 11.11 -1.66
N ARG A 37 -2.25 10.84 -0.36
CA ARG A 37 -1.64 9.66 0.28
C ARG A 37 -2.23 8.34 -0.23
N VAL A 38 -3.55 8.27 -0.46
CA VAL A 38 -4.19 7.09 -1.05
C VAL A 38 -3.68 6.85 -2.47
N ALA A 39 -3.60 7.90 -3.29
CA ALA A 39 -3.10 7.83 -4.67
C ALA A 39 -1.64 7.40 -4.73
N THR A 40 -0.75 8.00 -3.92
CA THR A 40 0.67 7.61 -3.87
C THR A 40 0.85 6.15 -3.47
N ARG A 41 0.11 5.69 -2.47
CA ARG A 41 0.13 4.29 -2.04
C ARG A 41 -0.30 3.34 -3.15
N ARG A 42 -1.39 3.62 -3.84
CA ARG A 42 -1.86 2.79 -4.98
C ARG A 42 -0.90 2.85 -6.17
N LEU A 43 -0.27 4.00 -6.44
CA LEU A 43 0.77 4.13 -7.49
C LEU A 43 2.01 3.28 -7.18
N ARG A 44 2.42 3.17 -5.91
CA ARG A 44 3.54 2.29 -5.52
C ARG A 44 3.28 0.82 -5.82
N GLU A 45 2.02 0.44 -6.00
CA GLU A 45 1.64 -0.93 -6.36
C GLU A 45 1.65 -1.17 -7.87
N LEU A 46 1.33 -0.14 -8.65
CA LEU A 46 1.29 -0.18 -10.12
C LEU A 46 2.64 0.07 -10.79
N LEU A 47 3.44 1.01 -10.27
CA LEU A 47 4.69 1.42 -10.91
C LEU A 47 5.72 0.28 -11.08
N PRO A 48 5.85 -0.69 -10.15
CA PRO A 48 6.66 -1.89 -10.38
C PRO A 48 6.23 -2.71 -11.59
N LEU A 49 4.93 -2.79 -11.88
CA LEU A 49 4.43 -3.50 -13.06
C LEU A 49 4.69 -2.71 -14.35
N CYS A 50 4.74 -1.38 -14.26
CA CYS A 50 5.10 -0.55 -15.41
C CYS A 50 6.60 -0.63 -15.75
N ASP A 51 7.47 -0.93 -14.77
CA ASP A 51 8.92 -1.05 -15.01
C ASP A 51 9.25 -2.17 -15.99
N VAL A 52 8.60 -3.33 -15.84
CA VAL A 52 8.88 -4.49 -16.70
C VAL A 52 8.37 -4.27 -18.13
N GLU A 53 7.29 -3.51 -18.31
CA GLU A 53 6.74 -3.18 -19.63
C GLU A 53 7.51 -2.07 -20.36
N LEU A 54 8.05 -1.09 -19.62
CA LEU A 54 8.69 0.10 -20.19
C LEU A 54 10.23 0.01 -20.30
N GLY A 55 10.84 -0.95 -19.60
CA GLY A 55 12.28 -0.95 -19.32
C GLY A 55 12.63 -0.05 -18.12
N VAL A 56 13.67 -0.44 -17.39
CA VAL A 56 13.94 -0.10 -15.98
C VAL A 56 14.06 1.41 -15.65
N ARG A 57 14.22 2.31 -16.62
CA ARG A 57 14.59 3.72 -16.36
C ARG A 57 13.44 4.71 -16.16
N ILE A 58 12.29 4.53 -16.79
CA ILE A 58 11.21 5.54 -16.76
C ILE A 58 10.41 5.40 -15.45
N ALA A 59 9.82 4.24 -15.19
CA ALA A 59 8.95 4.04 -14.04
C ALA A 59 9.71 3.96 -12.68
N SER A 60 11.02 3.66 -12.69
CA SER A 60 11.86 3.70 -11.49
C SER A 60 12.00 5.11 -10.89
N ARG A 61 12.15 6.14 -11.74
CA ARG A 61 12.18 7.55 -11.30
C ARG A 61 10.85 7.94 -10.64
N ALA A 62 9.73 7.62 -11.28
CA ALA A 62 8.40 7.84 -10.74
C ALA A 62 8.20 7.13 -9.40
N ARG A 63 8.60 5.86 -9.28
CA ARG A 63 8.51 5.07 -8.04
C ARG A 63 9.27 5.75 -6.90
N LYS A 64 10.53 6.14 -7.13
CA LYS A 64 11.35 6.81 -6.13
C LYS A 64 10.67 8.09 -5.63
N ARG A 65 10.15 8.91 -6.55
CA ARG A 65 9.47 10.16 -6.20
C ARG A 65 8.14 9.94 -5.47
N VAL A 66 7.31 9.02 -5.93
CA VAL A 66 6.05 8.68 -5.28
C VAL A 66 6.29 8.10 -3.88
N ARG A 67 7.35 7.29 -3.68
CA ARG A 67 7.76 6.81 -2.35
C ARG A 67 8.14 7.96 -1.43
N GLN A 68 8.98 8.88 -1.90
CA GLN A 68 9.40 10.06 -1.13
C GLN A 68 8.21 10.97 -0.77
N LEU A 69 7.32 11.21 -1.73
CA LEU A 69 6.09 11.98 -1.50
C LEU A 69 5.22 11.29 -0.45
N GLY A 70 4.89 10.02 -0.63
CA GLY A 70 4.05 9.29 0.32
C GLY A 70 4.63 9.25 1.74
N GLY A 71 5.95 9.15 1.87
CA GLY A 71 6.63 9.23 3.17
C GLY A 71 6.54 10.60 3.83
N ALA A 72 6.58 11.70 3.07
CA ALA A 72 6.41 13.05 3.61
C ALA A 72 4.96 13.33 4.05
N LEU A 73 3.96 12.73 3.39
CA LEU A 73 2.54 12.89 3.72
C LEU A 73 2.10 12.05 4.92
N GLY A 74 2.80 10.95 5.20
CA GLY A 74 2.39 9.95 6.20
C GLY A 74 2.22 10.53 7.60
N ALA A 75 3.27 11.16 8.12
CA ALA A 75 3.30 11.70 9.48
C ALA A 75 2.20 12.74 9.75
N VAL A 76 1.90 13.61 8.77
CA VAL A 76 0.82 14.59 8.92
C VAL A 76 -0.54 13.90 8.95
N ARG A 77 -0.76 12.86 8.11
CA ARG A 77 -2.03 12.13 8.08
C ARG A 77 -2.27 11.35 9.37
N GLU A 78 -1.23 10.78 9.96
CA GLU A 78 -1.32 10.08 11.25
C GLU A 78 -1.85 11.03 12.32
N LEU A 79 -1.38 12.27 12.34
CA LEU A 79 -1.84 13.29 13.29
C LEU A 79 -3.22 13.85 12.96
N ASP A 80 -3.60 13.93 11.67
CA ASP A 80 -5.00 14.22 11.29
C ASP A 80 -5.96 13.15 11.82
N VAL A 81 -5.55 11.88 11.83
CA VAL A 81 -6.36 10.78 12.40
C VAL A 81 -6.39 10.88 13.92
N ALA A 82 -5.25 11.13 14.56
CA ALA A 82 -5.18 11.31 16.01
C ALA A 82 -6.10 12.45 16.50
N LEU A 83 -6.17 13.58 15.78
CA LEU A 83 -7.13 14.65 16.11
C LEU A 83 -8.58 14.17 16.05
N GLY A 84 -8.93 13.40 15.02
CA GLY A 84 -10.26 12.81 14.90
C GLY A 84 -10.58 11.85 16.06
N LEU A 85 -9.58 11.10 16.54
CA LEU A 85 -9.72 10.24 17.72
C LEU A 85 -9.92 11.04 19.01
N VAL A 86 -9.21 12.16 19.19
CA VAL A 86 -9.41 13.06 20.34
C VAL A 86 -10.86 13.55 20.38
N ASP A 87 -11.37 14.01 19.24
CA ASP A 87 -12.75 14.47 19.16
C ASP A 87 -13.75 13.32 19.35
N GLU A 88 -13.41 12.09 18.98
CA GLU A 88 -14.24 10.92 19.22
C GLU A 88 -14.31 10.54 20.70
N VAL A 89 -13.17 10.50 21.41
CA VAL A 89 -13.16 10.14 22.84
C VAL A 89 -13.82 11.21 23.72
N GLU A 90 -13.71 12.48 23.33
CA GLU A 90 -14.43 13.59 23.99
C GLU A 90 -15.95 13.46 23.76
N ARG A 91 -16.39 13.26 22.52
CA ARG A 91 -17.81 13.05 22.20
C ARG A 91 -18.41 11.80 22.87
N ALA A 92 -17.61 10.77 23.08
CA ALA A 92 -18.02 9.55 23.77
C ALA A 92 -18.01 9.69 25.31
N GLY A 93 -17.61 10.85 25.86
CA GLY A 93 -17.51 11.07 27.31
C GLY A 93 -16.36 10.33 27.99
N ARG A 94 -15.45 9.74 27.21
CA ARG A 94 -14.25 9.03 27.72
C ARG A 94 -13.12 9.97 28.09
N ALA A 95 -13.12 11.18 27.51
CA ALA A 95 -12.22 12.26 27.86
C ALA A 95 -13.04 13.48 28.30
N GLN A 96 -12.76 14.00 29.50
CA GLN A 96 -13.35 15.25 29.96
C GLN A 96 -12.82 16.43 29.13
N PRO A 97 -13.54 17.57 29.05
CA PRO A 97 -13.15 18.70 28.20
C PRO A 97 -11.75 19.24 28.46
N GLY A 98 -11.29 19.25 29.73
CA GLY A 98 -9.94 19.69 30.12
C GLY A 98 -8.85 18.80 29.52
N ALA A 99 -8.89 17.50 29.83
CA ALA A 99 -8.01 16.50 29.23
C ALA A 99 -8.04 16.47 27.70
N ALA A 100 -9.25 16.48 27.10
CA ALA A 100 -9.41 16.50 25.65
C ALA A 100 -8.76 17.74 25.02
N SER A 101 -8.95 18.92 25.62
CA SER A 101 -8.31 20.17 25.19
C SER A 101 -6.78 20.08 25.24
N ARG A 102 -6.23 19.58 26.36
CA ARG A 102 -4.78 19.44 26.53
C ARG A 102 -4.17 18.46 25.53
N LEU A 103 -4.79 17.29 25.35
CA LEU A 103 -4.34 16.30 24.38
C LEU A 103 -4.43 16.85 22.95
N ARG A 104 -5.55 17.50 22.60
CA ARG A 104 -5.74 18.15 21.29
C ARG A 104 -4.65 19.18 21.00
N GLN A 105 -4.29 20.00 21.99
CA GLN A 105 -3.17 20.94 21.86
C GLN A 105 -1.87 20.20 21.52
N ARG A 106 -1.53 19.16 22.28
CA ARG A 106 -0.31 18.37 22.06
C ARG A 106 -0.24 17.76 20.66
N VAL A 107 -1.37 17.23 20.16
CA VAL A 107 -1.48 16.68 18.81
C VAL A 107 -1.33 17.78 17.75
N ARG A 108 -1.95 18.96 17.93
CA ARG A 108 -1.82 20.11 17.01
C ARG A 108 -0.39 20.61 16.89
N GLU A 109 0.34 20.69 18.00
CA GLU A 109 1.74 21.09 18.03
C GLU A 109 2.63 20.12 17.25
N GLU A 110 2.49 18.81 17.47
CA GLU A 110 3.23 17.82 16.68
C GLU A 110 2.85 17.87 15.20
N ARG A 111 1.57 18.10 14.91
CA ARG A 111 1.08 18.20 13.53
C ARG A 111 1.70 19.37 12.81
N GLU A 112 1.83 20.53 13.45
CA GLU A 112 2.46 21.68 12.82
C GLU A 112 3.95 21.43 12.56
N ARG A 113 4.68 20.83 13.52
CA ARG A 113 6.07 20.41 13.30
C ARG A 113 6.23 19.47 12.11
N GLN A 114 5.35 18.47 11.96
CA GLN A 114 5.38 17.55 10.82
C GLN A 114 4.97 18.25 9.51
N ARG A 115 4.06 19.23 9.56
CA ARG A 115 3.69 20.05 8.40
C ARG A 115 4.84 20.89 7.91
N GLU A 116 5.60 21.54 8.80
CA GLU A 116 6.81 22.28 8.44
C GLU A 116 7.84 21.39 7.76
N ARG A 117 8.12 20.21 8.35
CA ARG A 117 9.01 19.19 7.77
C ARG A 117 8.52 18.73 6.38
N MET A 118 7.21 18.52 6.23
CA MET A 118 6.59 18.16 4.96
C MET A 118 6.79 19.28 3.93
N ARG A 119 6.48 20.55 4.28
CA ARG A 119 6.65 21.72 3.39
C ARG A 119 8.11 21.88 2.95
N ALA A 120 9.07 21.72 3.85
CA ALA A 120 10.49 21.77 3.53
C ALA A 120 10.90 20.68 2.51
N ARG A 121 10.32 19.48 2.61
CA ARG A 121 10.59 18.34 1.72
C ARG A 121 9.82 18.41 0.39
N LEU A 122 8.68 19.08 0.34
CA LEU A 122 7.74 19.12 -0.79
C LEU A 122 7.72 20.48 -1.52
N LYS A 123 8.90 21.05 -1.77
CA LYS A 123 9.04 22.28 -2.56
C LYS A 123 8.36 22.18 -3.94
N PRO A 124 7.84 23.28 -4.51
CA PRO A 124 7.15 23.27 -5.82
C PRO A 124 7.93 22.57 -6.94
N ALA A 125 9.26 22.74 -6.98
CA ALA A 125 10.12 22.07 -7.95
C ALA A 125 10.09 20.54 -7.83
N ARG A 126 9.97 19.99 -6.62
CA ARG A 126 9.85 18.54 -6.39
C ARG A 126 8.48 18.03 -6.81
N LEU A 127 7.41 18.78 -6.52
CA LEU A 127 6.05 18.42 -6.95
C LEU A 127 5.93 18.39 -8.48
N ARG A 128 6.49 19.39 -9.18
CA ARG A 128 6.57 19.40 -10.65
C ARG A 128 7.33 18.18 -11.18
N LYS A 129 8.40 17.75 -10.50
CA LYS A 129 9.13 16.52 -10.85
C LYS A 129 8.29 15.26 -10.62
N VAL A 130 7.53 15.17 -9.53
CA VAL A 130 6.58 14.05 -9.32
C VAL A 130 5.57 14.01 -10.47
N ALA A 131 4.92 15.14 -10.77
CA ALA A 131 3.90 15.25 -11.78
C ALA A 131 4.41 14.84 -13.18
N ARG A 132 5.61 15.34 -13.54
CA ARG A 132 6.26 14.99 -14.81
C ARG A 132 6.54 13.49 -14.90
N ASP A 133 7.19 12.91 -13.90
CA ASP A 133 7.63 11.51 -13.96
C ASP A 133 6.43 10.55 -14.00
N VAL A 134 5.34 10.82 -13.27
CA VAL A 134 4.13 9.97 -13.36
C VAL A 134 3.38 10.14 -14.68
N ALA A 135 3.39 11.34 -15.26
CA ALA A 135 2.80 11.59 -16.58
C ALA A 135 3.62 10.93 -17.71
N GLU A 136 4.95 10.93 -17.59
CA GLU A 136 5.86 10.25 -18.51
C GLU A 136 5.58 8.73 -18.56
N VAL A 137 5.41 8.09 -17.38
CA VAL A 137 5.01 6.67 -17.31
C VAL A 137 3.66 6.44 -17.96
N LEU A 138 2.66 7.28 -17.67
CA LEU A 138 1.32 7.14 -18.24
C LEU A 138 1.34 7.26 -19.78
N LYS A 139 2.08 8.24 -20.31
CA LYS A 139 2.27 8.41 -21.77
C LYS A 139 2.93 7.17 -22.37
N ALA A 140 4.03 6.70 -21.77
CA ALA A 140 4.79 5.56 -22.28
C ALA A 140 3.96 4.26 -22.28
N ILE A 141 3.24 3.96 -21.20
CA ILE A 141 2.31 2.79 -21.13
C ILE A 141 1.20 2.93 -22.17
N GLY A 142 0.72 4.15 -22.42
CA GLY A 142 -0.33 4.40 -23.41
C GLY A 142 0.09 4.18 -24.87
N MET A 143 1.39 4.08 -25.15
CA MET A 143 1.97 3.87 -26.49
C MET A 143 2.51 2.44 -26.69
N ARG A 144 2.42 1.57 -25.69
CA ARG A 144 2.88 0.19 -25.76
C ARG A 144 1.72 -0.78 -25.83
N ASP A 145 1.91 -1.84 -26.61
CA ASP A 145 1.12 -3.06 -26.46
C ASP A 145 1.51 -3.77 -25.17
N ALA A 146 0.54 -4.37 -24.48
CA ALA A 146 0.80 -5.12 -23.26
C ALA A 146 1.55 -6.41 -23.59
N THR A 147 2.62 -6.69 -22.84
CA THR A 147 3.18 -8.04 -22.77
C THR A 147 2.54 -8.83 -21.61
N ASP A 148 2.91 -10.09 -21.44
CA ASP A 148 2.48 -10.90 -20.28
C ASP A 148 3.40 -10.68 -19.06
N ALA A 149 4.46 -9.87 -19.18
CA ALA A 149 5.47 -9.73 -18.14
C ALA A 149 4.94 -9.05 -16.87
N TRP A 150 4.08 -8.03 -17.00
CA TRP A 150 3.43 -7.40 -15.85
C TRP A 150 2.60 -8.38 -15.01
N ALA A 151 1.93 -9.35 -15.64
CA ALA A 151 1.09 -10.33 -14.98
C ALA A 151 1.93 -11.32 -14.17
N LEU A 152 3.06 -11.75 -14.73
CA LEU A 152 4.05 -12.58 -14.03
C LEU A 152 4.64 -11.86 -12.81
N VAL A 153 5.01 -10.58 -12.95
CA VAL A 153 5.50 -9.78 -11.82
C VAL A 153 4.41 -9.57 -10.75
N LEU A 154 3.14 -9.39 -11.17
CA LEU A 154 2.03 -9.29 -10.21
C LEU A 154 1.82 -10.61 -9.46
N ALA A 155 1.88 -11.74 -10.16
CA ALA A 155 1.75 -13.07 -9.58
C ALA A 155 2.86 -13.36 -8.56
N GLU A 156 4.11 -13.11 -8.91
CA GLU A 156 5.26 -13.26 -8.00
C GLU A 156 5.06 -12.42 -6.73
N ARG A 157 4.73 -11.13 -6.88
CA ARG A 157 4.48 -10.23 -5.75
C ARG A 157 3.30 -10.69 -4.89
N LEU A 158 2.25 -11.26 -5.48
CA LEU A 158 1.13 -11.83 -4.73
C LEU A 158 1.57 -13.04 -3.90
N SER A 159 2.36 -13.94 -4.48
CA SER A 159 2.92 -15.10 -3.77
C SER A 159 3.80 -14.67 -2.60
N GLU A 160 4.77 -13.79 -2.82
CA GLU A 160 5.66 -13.28 -1.77
C GLU A 160 4.88 -12.59 -0.63
N ARG A 161 3.84 -11.83 -0.96
CA ARG A 161 3.02 -11.12 0.03
C ARG A 161 2.09 -12.05 0.80
N ALA A 162 1.61 -13.11 0.15
CA ALA A 162 0.87 -14.16 0.82
C ALA A 162 1.76 -14.86 1.86
N ASP A 163 2.98 -15.23 1.46
CA ASP A 163 3.98 -15.81 2.38
C ASP A 163 4.31 -14.84 3.52
N ARG A 164 4.63 -13.58 3.22
CA ARG A 164 4.92 -12.59 4.27
C ARG A 164 3.73 -12.34 5.22
N LEU A 165 2.49 -12.37 4.73
CA LEU A 165 1.32 -12.25 5.61
C LEU A 165 1.19 -13.46 6.53
N ARG A 166 1.34 -14.67 6.00
CA ARG A 166 1.31 -15.90 6.80
C ARG A 166 2.38 -15.85 7.89
N ASP A 167 3.61 -15.50 7.52
CA ASP A 167 4.74 -15.46 8.43
C ASP A 167 4.55 -14.38 9.51
N ALA A 168 4.09 -13.18 9.13
CA ALA A 168 3.79 -12.13 10.09
C ALA A 168 2.67 -12.53 11.08
N VAL A 169 1.63 -13.24 10.63
CA VAL A 169 0.56 -13.75 11.50
C VAL A 169 1.11 -14.78 12.48
N ALA A 170 1.98 -15.68 12.02
CA ALA A 170 2.62 -16.67 12.88
C ALA A 170 3.56 -16.02 13.92
N GLU A 171 4.38 -15.05 13.49
CA GLU A 171 5.28 -14.29 14.37
C GLU A 171 4.51 -13.49 15.44
N ALA A 172 3.39 -12.87 15.06
CA ALA A 172 2.54 -12.12 15.99
C ALA A 172 1.99 -13.02 17.11
N GLY A 173 1.52 -14.23 16.77
CA GLY A 173 0.99 -15.16 17.75
C GLY A 173 -0.19 -14.61 18.55
N PRO A 174 -0.54 -15.22 19.69
CA PRO A 174 -1.68 -14.79 20.51
C PRO A 174 -1.32 -13.70 21.54
N MET A 175 -0.04 -13.38 21.73
CA MET A 175 0.41 -12.38 22.69
C MET A 175 0.53 -11.01 22.03
N TYR A 176 0.09 -9.97 22.74
CA TYR A 176 0.14 -8.61 22.21
C TYR A 176 1.58 -8.07 22.22
N VAL A 177 2.11 -7.83 21.02
CA VAL A 177 3.37 -7.11 20.79
C VAL A 177 3.14 -6.12 19.64
N SER A 178 3.20 -4.81 19.93
CA SER A 178 2.84 -3.73 19.02
C SER A 178 3.52 -3.88 17.65
N GLU A 179 4.83 -4.09 17.64
CA GLU A 179 5.63 -4.17 16.42
C GLU A 179 5.21 -5.35 15.54
N ARG A 180 4.86 -6.49 16.15
CA ARG A 180 4.46 -7.70 15.42
C ARG A 180 3.07 -7.53 14.82
N VAL A 181 2.14 -6.95 15.57
CA VAL A 181 0.78 -6.62 15.08
C VAL A 181 0.86 -5.59 13.95
N HIS A 182 1.77 -4.62 14.06
CA HIS A 182 2.04 -3.64 13.01
C HIS A 182 2.56 -4.29 11.71
N GLU A 183 3.45 -5.28 11.81
CA GLU A 183 3.94 -6.03 10.65
C GLU A 183 2.81 -6.77 9.92
N VAL A 184 1.89 -7.40 10.66
CA VAL A 184 0.68 -8.02 10.08
C VAL A 184 -0.14 -6.98 9.33
N ARG A 185 -0.37 -5.81 9.94
CA ARG A 185 -1.11 -4.70 9.30
C ARG A 185 -0.47 -4.28 7.98
N ILE A 186 0.86 -4.14 7.94
CA ILE A 186 1.61 -3.81 6.72
C ILE A 186 1.46 -4.91 5.67
N ALA A 187 1.66 -6.18 6.05
CA ALA A 187 1.60 -7.32 5.15
C ALA A 187 0.21 -7.49 4.54
N ALA A 188 -0.84 -7.46 5.38
CA ALA A 188 -2.23 -7.57 4.95
C ALA A 188 -2.59 -6.46 3.95
N LYS A 189 -2.16 -5.23 4.25
CA LYS A 189 -2.42 -4.06 3.42
C LYS A 189 -1.75 -4.16 2.05
N LYS A 190 -0.49 -4.62 2.00
CA LYS A 190 0.23 -4.86 0.74
C LYS A 190 -0.42 -5.97 -0.07
N LEU A 191 -0.81 -7.08 0.57
CA LEU A 191 -1.51 -8.18 -0.10
C LEU A 191 -2.84 -7.71 -0.71
N ARG A 192 -3.64 -6.97 0.07
CA ARG A 192 -4.91 -6.42 -0.41
C ARG A 192 -4.75 -5.58 -1.67
N TYR A 193 -3.74 -4.70 -1.76
CA TYR A 193 -3.56 -3.92 -2.98
C TYR A 193 -3.15 -4.75 -4.20
N GLY A 194 -2.42 -5.84 -3.99
CA GLY A 194 -2.14 -6.80 -5.06
C GLY A 194 -3.42 -7.45 -5.56
N LEU A 195 -4.28 -7.93 -4.65
CA LEU A 195 -5.55 -8.57 -4.99
C LEU A 195 -6.53 -7.59 -5.66
N GLU A 196 -6.68 -6.37 -5.12
CA GLU A 196 -7.47 -5.30 -5.76
C GLU A 196 -6.98 -5.02 -7.19
N LEU A 197 -5.66 -5.07 -7.41
CA LEU A 197 -5.10 -4.84 -8.73
C LEU A 197 -5.36 -6.02 -9.67
N ALA A 198 -5.21 -7.27 -9.21
CA ALA A 198 -5.53 -8.45 -10.00
C ALA A 198 -7.01 -8.47 -10.43
N SER A 199 -7.92 -8.09 -9.53
CA SER A 199 -9.35 -7.93 -9.86
C SER A 199 -9.60 -6.81 -10.84
N GLU A 200 -8.92 -5.67 -10.68
CA GLU A 200 -9.08 -4.53 -11.58
C GLU A 200 -8.52 -4.80 -13.00
N THR A 201 -7.48 -5.62 -13.12
CA THR A 201 -6.92 -6.02 -14.41
C THR A 201 -7.64 -7.21 -15.05
N GLY A 202 -8.62 -7.81 -14.36
CA GLY A 202 -9.38 -8.96 -14.85
C GLY A 202 -8.66 -10.31 -14.71
N GLU A 203 -7.58 -10.37 -13.93
CA GLU A 203 -6.75 -11.59 -13.75
C GLU A 203 -7.41 -12.61 -12.82
N ALA A 204 -8.16 -12.14 -11.83
CA ALA A 204 -8.85 -13.00 -10.88
C ALA A 204 -10.00 -12.26 -10.18
N ASP A 205 -11.07 -12.98 -9.86
CA ASP A 205 -12.04 -12.48 -8.89
C ASP A 205 -11.48 -12.66 -7.47
N THR A 206 -11.28 -11.55 -6.77
CA THR A 206 -10.69 -11.53 -5.43
C THR A 206 -11.55 -10.76 -4.43
N ALA A 207 -12.81 -10.46 -4.79
CA ALA A 207 -13.69 -9.59 -3.99
C ALA A 207 -13.84 -10.10 -2.55
N ASP A 208 -14.07 -11.40 -2.38
CA ASP A 208 -14.22 -12.03 -1.06
C ASP A 208 -12.94 -11.99 -0.22
N ALA A 209 -11.79 -12.28 -0.85
CA ALA A 209 -10.48 -12.23 -0.19
C ALA A 209 -10.16 -10.79 0.28
N VAL A 210 -10.47 -9.79 -0.57
CA VAL A 210 -10.32 -8.37 -0.23
C VAL A 210 -11.27 -7.97 0.90
N ALA A 211 -12.53 -8.43 0.89
CA ALA A 211 -13.50 -8.15 1.94
C ALA A 211 -13.05 -8.71 3.31
N ARG A 212 -12.57 -9.95 3.33
CA ARG A 212 -11.99 -10.60 4.53
C ARG A 212 -10.78 -9.84 5.07
N LEU A 213 -9.87 -9.40 4.20
CA LEU A 213 -8.72 -8.58 4.60
C LEU A 213 -9.14 -7.23 5.19
N LYS A 214 -10.15 -6.58 4.62
CA LYS A 214 -10.65 -5.29 5.13
C LYS A 214 -11.17 -5.42 6.57
N LYS A 215 -11.97 -6.45 6.86
CA LYS A 215 -12.55 -6.67 8.19
C LYS A 215 -11.48 -6.71 9.29
N VAL A 216 -10.38 -7.42 9.08
CA VAL A 216 -9.29 -7.49 10.06
C VAL A 216 -8.43 -6.21 10.04
N GLN A 217 -8.24 -5.61 8.87
CA GLN A 217 -7.50 -4.35 8.74
C GLN A 217 -8.17 -3.18 9.44
N ASP A 218 -9.50 -3.16 9.56
CA ASP A 218 -10.20 -2.10 10.27
C ASP A 218 -9.86 -2.13 11.76
N SER A 219 -9.84 -3.32 12.38
CA SER A 219 -9.40 -3.49 13.77
C SER A 219 -7.92 -3.18 13.97
N LEU A 220 -7.03 -3.68 13.08
CA LEU A 220 -5.60 -3.40 13.14
C LEU A 220 -5.27 -1.91 12.87
N GLY A 221 -6.06 -1.28 12.01
CA GLY A 221 -5.98 0.15 11.72
C GLY A 221 -6.32 0.96 12.95
N ARG A 222 -7.47 0.64 13.57
CA ARG A 222 -7.93 1.31 14.79
C ARG A 222 -6.95 1.15 15.95
N LEU A 223 -6.43 -0.07 16.15
CA LEU A 223 -5.44 -0.35 17.18
C LEU A 223 -4.22 0.56 17.02
N HIS A 224 -3.67 0.63 15.80
CA HIS A 224 -2.52 1.48 15.52
C HIS A 224 -2.81 2.98 15.68
N ASP A 225 -4.01 3.44 15.31
CA ASP A 225 -4.38 4.84 15.49
C ASP A 225 -4.47 5.20 16.98
N ILE A 226 -4.91 4.27 17.84
CA ILE A 226 -4.90 4.43 19.30
C ILE A 226 -3.47 4.43 19.85
N GLU A 227 -2.60 3.52 19.41
CA GLU A 227 -1.19 3.50 19.84
C GLU A 227 -0.51 4.86 19.60
N ILE A 228 -0.70 5.45 18.43
CA ILE A 228 -0.18 6.79 18.11
C ILE A 228 -0.74 7.84 19.09
N LEU A 229 -2.03 7.77 19.43
CA LEU A 229 -2.62 8.70 20.39
C LEU A 229 -2.04 8.51 21.80
N GLN A 230 -1.81 7.27 22.24
CA GLN A 230 -1.17 6.96 23.52
C GLN A 230 0.28 7.45 23.56
N GLU A 231 1.05 7.30 22.48
CA GLU A 231 2.40 7.87 22.38
C GLU A 231 2.39 9.40 22.55
N LEU A 232 1.42 10.08 21.92
CA LEU A 232 1.26 11.53 22.05
C LEU A 232 0.84 11.93 23.46
N LEU A 233 -0.08 11.20 24.08
CA LEU A 233 -0.51 11.41 25.47
C LEU A 233 0.67 11.24 26.43
N ARG A 234 1.42 10.15 26.32
CA ARG A 234 2.60 9.86 27.18
C ARG A 234 3.76 10.82 26.98
N SER A 235 3.77 11.57 25.87
CA SER A 235 4.75 12.64 25.65
C SER A 235 4.38 13.96 26.37
N ILE A 236 3.24 14.01 27.06
CA ILE A 236 2.88 15.09 27.97
C ILE A 236 3.51 14.79 29.33
N ASP A 237 4.25 15.75 29.88
CA ASP A 237 4.85 15.60 31.21
C ASP A 237 3.79 15.74 32.30
N LEU A 238 3.13 14.63 32.64
CA LEU A 238 2.08 14.60 33.65
C LEU A 238 2.62 14.87 35.06
N LEU A 239 3.87 14.52 35.36
CA LEU A 239 4.46 14.75 36.68
C LEU A 239 4.70 16.24 36.96
N ALA A 240 5.14 16.97 35.93
CA ALA A 240 5.28 18.42 36.01
C ALA A 240 3.93 19.15 36.18
N HIS A 241 2.80 18.47 35.93
CA HIS A 241 1.46 19.05 35.96
C HIS A 241 0.53 18.28 36.90
N ARG A 242 1.06 17.62 37.93
CA ARG A 242 0.28 16.76 38.84
C ARG A 242 -0.85 17.49 39.58
N ASP A 243 -0.73 18.81 39.74
CA ASP A 243 -1.71 19.64 40.45
C ASP A 243 -2.85 20.10 39.52
N GLU A 244 -2.75 19.78 38.22
CA GLU A 244 -3.76 20.11 37.23
C GLU A 244 -4.85 19.03 37.14
N PRO A 245 -6.15 19.39 37.19
CA PRO A 245 -7.24 18.40 37.14
C PRO A 245 -7.22 17.49 35.91
N TRP A 246 -6.76 18.01 34.77
CA TRP A 246 -6.70 17.26 33.53
C TRP A 246 -5.61 16.18 33.52
N ALA A 247 -4.64 16.20 34.43
CA ALA A 247 -3.55 15.23 34.47
C ALA A 247 -4.07 13.82 34.87
N ASP A 248 -4.90 13.76 35.91
CA ASP A 248 -5.54 12.51 36.35
C ASP A 248 -6.53 11.97 35.30
N GLU A 249 -7.27 12.87 34.66
CA GLU A 249 -8.18 12.56 33.56
C GLU A 249 -7.43 11.94 32.36
N LEU A 250 -6.25 12.47 32.00
CA LEU A 250 -5.41 11.89 30.94
C LEU A 250 -4.83 10.53 31.35
N ALA A 251 -4.44 10.35 32.61
CA ALA A 251 -4.00 9.06 33.12
C ALA A 251 -5.12 8.01 33.08
N ALA A 252 -6.35 8.41 33.38
CA ALA A 252 -7.54 7.56 33.22
C ALA A 252 -7.79 7.21 31.74
N LEU A 253 -7.74 8.20 30.85
CA LEU A 253 -7.89 7.98 29.42
C LEU A 253 -6.84 7.00 28.85
N ASP A 254 -5.58 7.07 29.29
CA ASP A 254 -4.54 6.13 28.81
C ASP A 254 -4.86 4.67 29.22
N ARG A 255 -5.45 4.46 30.40
CA ARG A 255 -5.92 3.12 30.83
C ARG A 255 -7.07 2.65 29.95
N ASP A 256 -8.07 3.48 29.71
CA ASP A 256 -9.20 3.16 28.84
C ASP A 256 -8.77 2.84 27.40
N LEU A 257 -7.80 3.60 26.86
CA LEU A 257 -7.23 3.35 25.53
C LEU A 257 -6.47 2.02 25.51
N THR A 258 -5.77 1.67 26.59
CA THR A 258 -5.07 0.39 26.75
C THR A 258 -6.04 -0.79 26.74
N GLU A 259 -7.19 -0.67 27.42
CA GLU A 259 -8.24 -1.70 27.39
C GLU A 259 -8.83 -1.87 25.99
N GLU A 260 -9.07 -0.77 25.28
CA GLU A 260 -9.55 -0.81 23.90
C GLU A 260 -8.53 -1.49 22.96
N CYS A 261 -7.23 -1.22 23.13
CA CYS A 261 -6.16 -1.92 22.40
C CYS A 261 -6.21 -3.43 22.66
N ARG A 262 -6.39 -3.86 23.93
CA ARG A 262 -6.53 -5.30 24.28
C ARG A 262 -7.75 -5.93 23.61
N ARG A 263 -8.89 -5.22 23.59
CA ARG A 263 -10.12 -5.69 22.93
C ARG A 263 -9.91 -5.84 21.43
N LEU A 264 -9.32 -4.85 20.76
CA LEU A 264 -9.02 -4.88 19.33
C LEU A 264 -8.00 -5.97 18.99
N HIS A 265 -7.03 -6.20 19.87
CA HIS A 265 -6.09 -7.31 19.73
C HIS A 265 -6.81 -8.66 19.81
N GLY A 266 -7.79 -8.82 20.73
CA GLY A 266 -8.64 -10.01 20.77
C GLY A 266 -9.40 -10.26 19.46
N VAL A 267 -9.91 -9.20 18.82
CA VAL A 267 -10.53 -9.30 17.48
C VAL A 267 -9.51 -9.74 16.42
N PHE A 268 -8.28 -9.23 16.47
CA PHE A 268 -7.21 -9.67 15.59
C PHE A 268 -6.89 -11.16 15.79
N VAL A 269 -6.72 -11.62 17.04
CA VAL A 269 -6.45 -13.02 17.37
C VAL A 269 -7.55 -13.93 16.81
N ALA A 270 -8.81 -13.60 17.02
CA ALA A 270 -9.94 -14.34 16.44
C ALA A 270 -9.96 -14.33 14.89
N GLY A 271 -9.38 -13.30 14.27
CA GLY A 271 -9.28 -13.15 12.82
C GLY A 271 -8.07 -13.82 12.16
N GLN A 272 -7.10 -14.34 12.93
CA GLN A 272 -5.82 -14.85 12.41
C GLN A 272 -6.01 -16.00 11.41
N ALA A 273 -6.87 -16.98 11.73
CA ALA A 273 -7.16 -18.09 10.83
C ALA A 273 -7.70 -17.61 9.48
N GLY A 274 -8.56 -16.58 9.50
CA GLY A 274 -9.09 -15.95 8.29
C GLY A 274 -8.01 -15.27 7.45
N LEU A 275 -7.01 -14.62 8.07
CA LEU A 275 -5.88 -14.04 7.35
C LEU A 275 -5.02 -15.11 6.66
N VAL A 276 -4.78 -16.24 7.34
CA VAL A 276 -4.02 -17.36 6.77
C VAL A 276 -4.77 -17.97 5.58
N GLU A 277 -6.09 -18.12 5.67
CA GLU A 277 -6.90 -18.58 4.54
C GLU A 277 -6.87 -17.62 3.34
N VAL A 278 -6.88 -16.30 3.59
CA VAL A 278 -6.70 -15.34 2.51
C VAL A 278 -5.30 -15.44 1.89
N ALA A 279 -4.25 -15.64 2.70
CA ALA A 279 -2.91 -15.86 2.17
C ALA A 279 -2.86 -17.12 1.27
N ARG A 280 -3.45 -18.23 1.70
CA ARG A 280 -3.56 -19.46 0.87
C ARG A 280 -4.30 -19.18 -0.44
N THR A 281 -5.41 -18.46 -0.38
CA THR A 281 -6.20 -18.07 -1.57
C THR A 281 -5.39 -17.20 -2.53
N ALA A 282 -4.67 -16.20 -2.01
CA ALA A 282 -3.83 -15.34 -2.83
C ALA A 282 -2.68 -16.10 -3.50
N ARG A 283 -2.12 -17.12 -2.83
CA ARG A 283 -1.10 -17.98 -3.43
C ARG A 283 -1.67 -18.83 -4.57
N ARG A 284 -2.90 -19.34 -4.45
CA ARG A 284 -3.59 -20.04 -5.55
C ARG A 284 -3.82 -19.12 -6.74
N VAL A 285 -4.29 -17.89 -6.49
CA VAL A 285 -4.46 -16.86 -7.53
C VAL A 285 -3.12 -16.59 -8.25
N ALA A 286 -2.04 -16.39 -7.49
CA ALA A 286 -0.71 -16.19 -8.07
C ALA A 286 -0.25 -17.37 -8.95
N ALA A 287 -0.48 -18.61 -8.51
CA ALA A 287 -0.13 -19.80 -9.29
C ALA A 287 -0.94 -19.91 -10.60
N GLN A 288 -2.23 -19.61 -10.55
CA GLN A 288 -3.11 -19.59 -11.74
C GLN A 288 -2.67 -18.53 -12.74
N MET A 289 -2.38 -17.31 -12.28
CA MET A 289 -1.87 -16.22 -13.11
C MET A 289 -0.54 -16.60 -13.78
N SER A 290 0.39 -17.16 -13.00
CA SER A 290 1.71 -17.60 -13.50
C SER A 290 1.59 -18.67 -14.58
N SER A 291 0.68 -19.63 -14.39
CA SER A 291 0.45 -20.73 -15.35
C SER A 291 -0.22 -20.21 -16.64
N GLY A 292 -1.20 -19.32 -16.51
CA GLY A 292 -1.93 -18.76 -17.65
C GLY A 292 -1.07 -17.87 -18.55
N HIS A 293 -0.10 -17.16 -17.96
CA HIS A 293 0.78 -16.23 -18.68
C HIS A 293 2.14 -16.84 -19.05
N GLY A 294 2.68 -17.73 -18.23
CA GLY A 294 3.95 -18.42 -18.48
C GLY A 294 3.90 -19.38 -19.69
N GLY A 295 2.73 -19.96 -19.99
CA GLY A 295 2.53 -20.78 -21.18
C GLY A 295 2.40 -19.96 -22.49
N ARG A 296 2.04 -18.68 -22.40
CA ARG A 296 1.82 -17.80 -23.57
C ARG A 296 3.12 -17.17 -24.06
N THR A 297 4.04 -16.85 -23.17
CA THR A 297 5.39 -16.34 -23.50
C THR A 297 6.25 -17.36 -24.23
N GLY A 298 6.01 -18.67 -24.04
CA GLY A 298 6.72 -19.75 -24.74
C GLY A 298 6.24 -20.02 -26.17
N ARG A 299 5.08 -19.50 -26.60
CA ARG A 299 4.48 -19.80 -27.91
C ARG A 299 4.80 -18.76 -29.00
N SER A 300 5.55 -17.71 -28.67
CA SER A 300 5.91 -16.64 -29.61
C SER A 300 7.42 -16.60 -29.88
N ARG A 301 7.95 -17.69 -30.46
CA ARG A 301 9.15 -17.76 -31.33
C ARG A 301 9.45 -19.21 -31.69
N VAL A 302 8.53 -19.85 -32.43
CA VAL A 302 8.94 -20.93 -33.34
C VAL A 302 8.66 -20.40 -34.74
N LEU A 303 9.61 -19.61 -35.26
CA LEU A 303 9.75 -19.43 -36.69
C LEU A 303 9.94 -20.83 -37.26
N LYS A 304 8.92 -21.34 -37.97
CA LYS A 304 9.07 -22.47 -38.89
C LYS A 304 10.16 -22.08 -39.89
N MET A 305 11.40 -22.45 -39.62
CA MET A 305 12.39 -22.61 -40.67
C MET A 305 12.03 -23.91 -41.39
N SER A 306 11.35 -23.76 -42.51
CA SER A 306 11.26 -24.81 -43.53
C SER A 306 12.68 -25.18 -43.93
N LEU A 307 13.13 -26.38 -43.54
CA LEU A 307 14.33 -26.99 -44.09
C LEU A 307 14.04 -27.34 -45.55
N GLU A 308 14.57 -26.54 -46.47
CA GLU A 308 14.74 -26.93 -47.86
C GLU A 308 15.63 -28.18 -47.91
N ARG A 309 15.11 -29.24 -48.52
CA ARG A 309 15.86 -30.46 -48.82
C ARG A 309 17.00 -30.12 -49.80
N ALA A 310 18.22 -30.48 -49.42
CA ALA A 310 19.35 -30.52 -50.34
C ALA A 310 19.13 -31.61 -51.42
N PRO A 311 19.57 -31.42 -52.67
CA PRO A 311 19.41 -32.40 -53.73
C PRO A 311 20.40 -33.58 -53.57
N GLU A 312 19.92 -34.78 -53.90
CA GLU A 312 20.67 -36.04 -53.89
C GLU A 312 21.89 -36.00 -54.84
N ALA A 313 23.01 -36.55 -54.39
CA ALA A 313 24.20 -36.80 -55.20
C ALA A 313 24.01 -38.04 -56.09
N PRO A 314 24.53 -38.06 -57.33
CA PRO A 314 24.40 -39.21 -58.22
C PRO A 314 25.37 -40.35 -57.85
N PRO A 315 25.06 -41.60 -58.23
CA PRO A 315 25.85 -42.76 -57.83
C PRO A 315 27.18 -42.85 -58.59
N ALA A 316 28.23 -43.23 -57.86
CA ALA A 316 29.53 -43.55 -58.40
C ALA A 316 29.45 -44.79 -59.31
N THR A 317 29.85 -44.64 -60.57
CA THR A 317 30.16 -45.77 -61.45
C THR A 317 31.67 -45.92 -61.59
N ALA A 318 32.13 -47.11 -61.24
CA ALA A 318 33.50 -47.56 -61.35
C ALA A 318 33.86 -47.96 -62.79
N ARG A 319 35.13 -47.76 -63.17
CA ARG A 319 35.94 -48.52 -64.15
C ARG A 319 37.40 -48.05 -63.95
N ARG A 320 38.30 -48.89 -63.45
CA ARG A 320 39.20 -49.77 -64.22
C ARG A 320 39.82 -49.09 -65.43
#